data_AF-A0A528V0Q5-F1
#
_entry.id   AF-A0A528V0Q5-F1
#
_cell.length_a   1.000
_cell.length_b   1.000
_cell.length_c   1.000
_cell.angle_alpha   90.00
_cell.angle_beta   90.00
_cell.angle_gamma   90.00
#
_symmetry.space_group_name_H-M   'P 1'
#
loop_
_entity.id
_entity.type
_entity.pdbx_description
1 polymer ?
#
loop_
_entity_poly.entity_id
_entity_poly.type
_entity_poly.pdbx_seq_one_letter_code
_entity_poly.pdbx_strand_id
1 'polypeptide(L)'
;DMGQPHGEFRTMCVRTCDGYFFPMSNAASLGDFERDQKNCDSSCPGTEMQVFYARGFGDDSGGMTSSVTGRPYSELPTAYLYK
;
A
#
# COMPACT_ATOMS: atom_id res chain seq x y z
N ASP A 1 -1.92 20.01 -23.43
CA ASP A 1 -2.68 19.38 -22.35
C ASP A 1 -1.74 19.19 -21.18
N MET A 2 -1.89 20.00 -20.13
CA MET A 2 -0.89 20.10 -19.05
C MET A 2 -1.11 18.99 -18.02
N GLY A 3 -0.19 18.01 -18.02
CA GLY A 3 0.26 17.30 -16.83
C GLY A 3 -0.82 16.62 -15.97
N GLN A 4 -1.54 15.65 -16.52
CA GLN A 4 -2.29 14.71 -15.69
C GLN A 4 -1.28 13.82 -14.95
N PRO A 5 -1.38 13.64 -13.61
CA PRO A 5 -0.50 12.72 -12.92
C PRO A 5 -0.65 11.35 -13.58
N HIS A 6 0.44 10.79 -14.10
CA HIS A 6 0.43 9.51 -14.80
C HIS A 6 0.14 8.30 -13.87
N GLY A 7 -0.08 8.56 -12.58
CA GLY A 7 -0.47 7.55 -11.60
C GLY A 7 -1.77 7.89 -10.90
N GLU A 8 -2.67 6.92 -10.89
CA GLU A 8 -4.00 6.98 -10.27
C GLU A 8 -3.97 6.57 -8.78
N PHE A 9 -2.89 5.91 -8.36
CA PHE A 9 -2.81 5.22 -7.08
C PHE A 9 -1.79 5.82 -6.13
N ARG A 10 -2.16 5.91 -4.86
CA ARG A 10 -1.22 5.97 -3.76
C ARG A 10 -0.95 4.55 -3.27
N THR A 11 0.31 4.14 -3.18
CA THR A 11 0.71 2.83 -2.65
C THR A 11 1.33 3.00 -1.27
N MET A 12 1.04 2.05 -0.39
CA MET A 12 1.50 1.98 0.99
C MET A 12 2.06 0.58 1.22
N CYS A 13 3.21 0.45 1.84
CA CYS A 13 3.74 -0.83 2.27
C CYS A 13 3.22 -1.13 3.68
N VAL A 14 2.66 -2.32 3.88
CA VAL A 14 2.08 -2.78 5.14
C VAL A 14 2.82 -4.01 5.63
N ARG A 15 3.29 -3.97 6.87
CA ARG A 15 3.79 -5.14 7.59
C ARG A 15 2.60 -5.89 8.18
N THR A 16 2.32 -7.09 7.68
CA THR A 16 1.05 -7.78 8.01
C THR A 16 1.02 -8.35 9.42
N CYS A 17 2.18 -8.52 10.07
CA CYS A 17 2.25 -9.10 11.41
C CYS A 17 1.84 -8.14 12.55
N ASP A 18 1.90 -6.83 12.33
CA ASP A 18 1.51 -5.81 13.32
C ASP A 18 0.68 -4.64 12.74
N GLY A 19 0.44 -4.66 11.43
CA GLY A 19 -0.33 -3.66 10.72
C GLY A 19 0.40 -2.33 10.52
N TYR A 20 1.69 -2.21 10.83
CA TYR A 20 2.44 -0.97 10.57
C TYR A 20 2.46 -0.67 9.07
N PHE A 21 2.30 0.60 8.68
CA PHE A 21 2.32 1.00 7.28
C PHE A 21 3.06 2.30 7.02
N PHE A 22 3.65 2.41 5.82
CA PHE A 22 4.36 3.61 5.37
C PHE A 22 4.18 3.84 3.86
N PRO A 23 4.26 5.10 3.39
CA PRO A 23 4.03 5.41 1.97
C PRO A 23 5.16 4.91 1.07
N MET A 24 4.78 4.45 -0.14
CA MET A 24 5.69 4.03 -1.21
C MET A 24 5.66 5.02 -2.37
N SER A 25 4.50 5.18 -3.02
CA SER A 25 4.32 6.09 -4.16
C SER A 25 3.04 6.91 -3.99
N ASN A 26 3.08 8.19 -4.38
CA ASN A 26 1.89 9.06 -4.37
C ASN A 26 1.18 9.14 -5.74
N ALA A 27 1.80 8.60 -6.80
CA ALA A 27 1.27 8.59 -8.16
C ALA A 27 1.80 7.35 -8.90
N ALA A 28 1.39 6.17 -8.45
CA ALA A 28 1.65 4.90 -9.12
C ALA A 28 0.61 4.59 -10.20
N SER A 29 1.07 4.02 -11.31
CA SER A 29 0.27 3.28 -12.29
C SER A 29 0.16 1.80 -11.88
N LEU A 30 -0.70 1.02 -12.54
CA LEU A 30 -0.75 -0.44 -12.30
C LEU A 30 0.58 -1.14 -12.62
N GLY A 31 1.32 -0.66 -13.63
CA GLY A 31 2.63 -1.23 -13.99
C GLY A 31 3.71 -1.01 -12.93
N ASP A 32 3.48 -0.10 -11.99
CA ASP A 32 4.40 0.20 -10.89
C ASP A 32 4.25 -0.76 -9.69
N PHE A 33 3.13 -1.49 -9.60
CA PHE A 33 2.79 -2.27 -8.40
C PHE A 33 3.81 -3.39 -8.13
N GLU A 34 4.32 -4.03 -9.17
CA GLU A 34 5.34 -5.07 -9.00
C GLU A 34 6.65 -4.51 -8.44
N ARG A 35 7.06 -3.32 -8.91
CA ARG A 35 8.24 -2.62 -8.37
C ARG A 35 8.00 -2.22 -6.92
N ASP A 36 6.85 -1.64 -6.63
CA ASP A 36 6.51 -1.19 -5.28
C ASP A 36 6.44 -2.39 -4.33
N GLN A 37 5.95 -3.55 -4.77
CA GLN A 37 5.93 -4.78 -3.97
C GLN A 37 7.35 -5.28 -3.68
N LYS A 38 8.24 -5.35 -4.68
CA LYS A 38 9.65 -5.72 -4.46
C LYS A 38 10.36 -4.80 -3.47
N ASN A 39 10.11 -3.50 -3.57
CA ASN A 39 10.68 -2.52 -2.64
C ASN A 39 10.08 -2.69 -1.22
N CYS A 40 8.77 -2.94 -1.12
CA CYS A 40 8.08 -3.20 0.14
C CYS A 40 8.66 -4.45 0.84
N ASP A 41 8.84 -5.55 0.11
CA ASP A 41 9.45 -6.78 0.63
C ASP A 41 10.89 -6.55 1.12
N SER A 42 11.67 -5.73 0.39
CA SER A 42 13.05 -5.42 0.76
C SER A 42 13.20 -4.54 2.02
N SER A 43 12.11 -3.88 2.44
CA SER A 43 12.13 -2.96 3.58
C SER A 43 12.23 -3.68 4.93
N CYS A 44 11.73 -4.92 5.02
CA CYS A 44 11.78 -5.75 6.23
C CYS A 44 11.97 -7.23 5.87
N PRO A 45 13.20 -7.66 5.51
CA PRO A 45 13.47 -9.05 5.14
C PRO A 45 13.07 -10.04 6.24
N GLY A 46 12.46 -11.16 5.86
CA GLY A 46 12.00 -12.19 6.80
C GLY A 46 10.67 -11.88 7.50
N THR A 47 10.02 -10.76 7.15
CA THR A 47 8.65 -10.45 7.56
C THR A 47 7.73 -10.43 6.35
N GLU A 48 6.46 -10.81 6.53
CA GLU A 48 5.47 -10.66 5.47
C GLU A 48 5.08 -9.18 5.31
N MET A 49 5.26 -8.69 4.09
CA MET A 49 4.98 -7.31 3.68
C MET A 49 4.03 -7.34 2.48
N GLN A 50 3.12 -6.39 2.40
CA GLN A 50 2.18 -6.28 1.29
C GLN A 50 1.99 -4.83 0.87
N VAL A 51 1.91 -4.59 -0.44
CA VAL A 51 1.44 -3.30 -0.95
C VAL A 51 -0.08 -3.21 -0.78
N PHE A 52 -0.51 -2.11 -0.21
CA PHE A 52 -1.89 -1.64 -0.21
C PHE A 52 -1.98 -0.38 -1.06
N TYR A 53 -3.12 -0.14 -1.69
CA TYR A 53 -3.32 1.03 -2.54
C TYR A 53 -4.63 1.75 -2.26
N ALA A 54 -4.67 3.04 -2.54
CA ALA A 54 -5.86 3.88 -2.54
C ALA A 54 -5.95 4.66 -3.86
N ARG A 55 -7.18 4.94 -4.31
CA ARG A 55 -7.44 5.86 -5.43
C ARG A 55 -7.74 7.26 -4.87
N GLY A 56 -7.02 8.27 -5.35
CA GLY A 56 -7.18 9.66 -4.90
C GLY A 56 -6.58 9.95 -3.51
N PHE A 57 -6.88 11.15 -2.98
CA PHE A 57 -6.27 11.70 -1.74
C PHE A 57 -7.14 11.53 -0.49
N GLY A 58 -7.83 10.39 -0.35
CA GLY A 58 -8.57 10.08 0.89
C GLY A 58 -7.63 9.75 2.04
N ASP A 59 -7.91 10.28 3.23
CA ASP A 59 -7.09 10.07 4.44
C ASP A 59 -7.48 8.82 5.24
N ASP A 60 -8.47 8.04 4.80
CA ASP A 60 -8.85 6.81 5.49
C ASP A 60 -7.95 5.63 5.09
N SER A 61 -6.96 5.35 5.93
CA SER A 61 -6.10 4.16 5.79
C SER A 61 -6.90 2.85 5.83
N GLY A 62 -8.09 2.82 6.44
CA GLY A 62 -8.92 1.61 6.53
C GLY A 62 -9.38 1.11 5.16
N GLY A 63 -9.66 2.03 4.24
CA GLY A 63 -10.14 1.73 2.89
C GLY A 63 -9.08 1.31 1.88
N MET A 64 -7.78 1.36 2.23
CA MET A 64 -6.72 0.94 1.31
C MET A 64 -6.88 -0.55 0.97
N THR A 65 -6.74 -0.92 -0.29
CA THR A 65 -6.94 -2.29 -0.76
C THR A 65 -5.61 -3.02 -0.92
N SER A 66 -5.48 -4.23 -0.38
CA SER A 66 -4.32 -5.10 -0.60
C SER A 66 -4.18 -5.44 -2.08
N SER A 67 -2.99 -5.26 -2.65
CA SER A 67 -2.67 -5.70 -4.02
C SER A 67 -2.66 -7.22 -4.16
N VAL A 68 -2.54 -7.95 -3.05
CA VAL A 68 -2.45 -9.42 -3.00
C VAL A 68 -3.83 -10.05 -2.80
N THR A 69 -4.61 -9.55 -1.84
CA THR A 69 -5.86 -10.19 -1.41
C THR A 69 -7.11 -9.48 -1.92
N GLY A 70 -7.00 -8.23 -2.37
CA GLY A 70 -8.14 -7.39 -2.73
C GLY A 70 -9.01 -6.95 -1.54
N ARG A 71 -8.60 -7.25 -0.30
CA ARG A 71 -9.33 -6.85 0.92
C ARG A 71 -8.87 -5.50 1.45
N PRO A 72 -9.73 -4.76 2.14
CA PRO A 72 -9.37 -3.50 2.78
C PRO A 72 -8.40 -3.72 3.94
N TYR A 73 -7.56 -2.73 4.23
CA TYR A 73 -6.63 -2.73 5.37
C TYR A 73 -7.37 -2.92 6.69
N SER A 74 -8.59 -2.39 6.84
CA SER A 74 -9.42 -2.59 8.02
C SER A 74 -9.83 -4.05 8.29
N GLU A 75 -9.76 -4.94 7.29
CA GLU A 75 -10.00 -6.38 7.46
C GLU A 75 -8.75 -7.17 7.86
N LEU A 76 -7.56 -6.54 7.84
CA LEU A 76 -6.34 -7.17 8.35
C LEU A 76 -6.49 -7.37 9.87
N PRO A 77 -6.32 -8.60 10.41
CA PRO A 77 -6.48 -8.85 11.86
C PRO A 77 -5.57 -7.99 12.74
N THR A 78 -4.45 -7.54 12.18
CA THR A 78 -3.43 -6.72 12.85
C THR A 78 -3.55 -5.24 12.53
N ALA A 79 -4.60 -4.81 11.81
CA ALA A 79 -4.82 -3.42 11.47
C ALA A 79 -4.76 -2.54 12.72
N TYR A 80 -3.98 -1.46 12.64
CA TYR A 80 -3.79 -0.47 13.70
C TYR A 80 -3.19 -0.99 15.02
N LEU A 81 -2.64 -2.22 15.05
CA LEU A 81 -2.04 -2.78 16.28
C LEU A 81 -0.62 -2.26 16.57
N TYR A 82 0.06 -1.64 15.61
CA TYR A 82 1.42 -1.09 15.73
C TYR A 82 1.59 0.08 16.73
N LYS A 83 0.53 0.47 17.46
CA LYS A 83 0.52 1.61 18.38
C LYS A 83 1.26 1.33 19.68
#